data_AF-A0A3D1VK01-F1
#
_entry.id   AF-A0A3D1VK01-F1
#
_cell.length_a   1.000
_cell.length_b   1.000
_cell.length_c   1.000
_cell.angle_alpha   90.00
_cell.angle_beta   90.00
_cell.angle_gamma   90.00
#
_symmetry.space_group_name_H-M   'P 1'
#
loop_
_entity.id
_entity.type
_entity.pdbx_description
1 polymer ?
#
loop_
_entity_poly.entity_id
_entity_poly.type
_entity_poly.pdbx_seq_one_letter_code
_entity_poly.pdbx_strand_id
1 'polypeptide(L)'
;MSNTEKTEISDLRRYMEHSLAEHYTQVITFKDREDSFVSLYAHKDTGQKMLLRRSGNRNDGVYRALRGKRLCNLPMVLEVCSEEAHLLVLEEYIEGRTLDKILDSGQLTSAQAAAYTIDLCHALEELHSLGIVHRDIKPANVMITPENRAVLLDLSIAREISSDQQDTRSLGTVGYAAPEQYGVAQSNRATDLYALGVLLNTMITGVHPAVDIPRGPIRHIVQKATDTQISKRYKSAAAMARALRPYVRL
;
A
#
# COMPACT_ATOMS: atom_id res chain seq x y z
N MET A 1 -24.27 5.97 16.43
CA MET A 1 -23.20 6.59 17.22
C MET A 1 -23.83 7.22 18.44
N SER A 2 -23.29 6.93 19.62
CA SER A 2 -23.75 7.55 20.87
C SER A 2 -23.31 9.02 20.93
N ASN A 3 -23.93 9.83 21.80
CA ASN A 3 -23.55 11.23 21.96
C ASN A 3 -22.09 11.38 22.47
N THR A 4 -21.65 10.42 23.30
CA THR A 4 -20.28 10.34 23.84
C THR A 4 -19.24 10.06 22.77
N GLU A 5 -19.50 9.12 21.85
CA GLU A 5 -18.59 8.82 20.73
C GLU A 5 -18.39 10.03 19.80
N LYS A 6 -19.47 10.81 19.56
CA LYS A 6 -19.39 12.03 18.74
C LYS A 6 -18.53 13.10 19.41
N THR A 7 -18.62 13.24 20.73
CA THR A 7 -17.79 14.18 21.50
C THR A 7 -16.31 13.78 21.46
N GLU A 8 -15.99 12.50 21.68
CA GLU A 8 -14.61 12.00 21.63
C GLU A 8 -13.94 12.19 20.26
N ILE A 9 -14.66 11.95 19.17
CA ILE A 9 -14.17 12.17 17.79
C ILE A 9 -13.89 13.67 17.54
N SER A 10 -14.82 14.53 17.96
CA SER A 10 -14.70 15.99 17.83
C SER A 10 -13.49 16.52 18.60
N ASP A 11 -13.26 16.01 19.81
CA ASP A 11 -12.14 16.41 20.66
C ASP A 11 -10.80 15.90 20.10
N LEU A 12 -10.74 14.67 19.58
CA LEU A 12 -9.53 14.13 18.93
C LEU A 12 -9.16 14.93 17.66
N ARG A 13 -10.15 15.26 16.83
CA ARG A 13 -9.94 16.10 15.64
C ARG A 13 -9.35 17.46 16.04
N ARG A 14 -9.97 18.14 17.01
CA ARG A 14 -9.52 19.44 17.48
C ARG A 14 -8.10 19.38 18.05
N TYR A 15 -7.79 18.32 18.80
CA TYR A 15 -6.44 18.08 19.32
C TYR A 15 -5.42 17.92 18.20
N MET A 16 -5.72 17.13 17.16
CA MET A 16 -4.83 16.97 16.01
C MET A 16 -4.62 18.29 15.25
N GLU A 17 -5.69 19.03 14.96
CA GLU A 17 -5.62 20.32 14.27
C GLU A 17 -4.80 21.34 15.08
N HIS A 18 -5.03 21.42 16.40
CA HIS A 18 -4.28 22.29 17.30
C HIS A 18 -2.79 21.92 17.33
N SER A 19 -2.49 20.63 17.53
CA SER A 19 -1.11 20.13 17.59
C SER A 19 -0.36 20.39 16.29
N LEU A 20 -0.99 20.17 15.13
CA LEU A 20 -0.41 20.49 13.82
C LEU A 20 -0.15 21.99 13.66
N ALA A 21 -1.09 22.85 14.07
CA ALA A 21 -0.92 24.31 13.97
C ALA A 21 0.20 24.83 14.90
N GLU A 22 0.26 24.30 16.12
CA GLU A 22 1.19 24.74 17.16
C GLU A 22 2.62 24.22 16.90
N HIS A 23 2.78 22.95 16.59
CA HIS A 23 4.10 22.29 16.58
C HIS A 23 4.64 21.95 15.19
N TYR A 24 3.83 22.06 14.13
CA TYR A 24 4.24 21.66 12.78
C TYR A 24 4.10 22.78 11.77
N THR A 25 4.91 22.70 10.72
CA THR A 25 4.79 23.53 9.51
C THR A 25 4.33 22.64 8.37
N GLN A 26 3.27 23.05 7.67
CA GLN A 26 2.85 22.39 6.45
C GLN A 26 3.86 22.65 5.34
N VAL A 27 4.45 21.60 4.81
CA VAL A 27 5.54 21.67 3.83
C VAL A 27 5.00 21.66 2.41
N ILE A 28 4.16 20.67 2.09
CA ILE A 28 3.60 20.49 0.74
C ILE A 28 2.27 19.76 0.82
N THR A 29 1.32 20.19 0.00
CA THR A 29 0.07 19.45 -0.23
C THR A 29 0.17 18.69 -1.53
N PHE A 30 0.11 17.36 -1.46
CA PHE A 30 0.15 16.49 -2.64
C PHE A 30 -1.21 16.38 -3.31
N LYS A 31 -2.29 16.47 -2.53
CA LYS A 31 -3.67 16.36 -3.01
C LYS A 31 -4.57 17.24 -2.15
N ASP A 32 -5.41 18.02 -2.82
CA ASP A 32 -6.42 18.86 -2.18
C ASP A 32 -7.72 18.80 -2.99
N ARG A 33 -8.64 17.94 -2.55
CA ARG A 33 -9.98 17.78 -3.11
C ARG A 33 -10.99 17.71 -1.97
N GLU A 34 -12.25 17.99 -2.28
CA GLU A 34 -13.34 17.98 -1.31
C GLU A 34 -13.41 16.66 -0.53
N ASP A 35 -13.25 15.52 -1.21
CA ASP A 35 -13.34 14.17 -0.63
C ASP A 35 -11.99 13.57 -0.23
N SER A 36 -10.87 14.21 -0.57
CA SER A 36 -9.56 13.63 -0.32
C SER A 36 -8.43 14.66 -0.27
N PHE A 37 -7.67 14.63 0.82
CA PHE A 37 -6.55 15.52 1.09
C PHE A 37 -5.33 14.73 1.54
N VAL A 38 -4.14 15.12 1.11
CA VAL A 38 -2.86 14.56 1.57
C VAL A 38 -1.83 15.68 1.66
N SER A 39 -1.28 15.90 2.85
CA SER A 39 -0.28 16.95 3.07
C SER A 39 0.81 16.49 4.03
N LEU A 40 2.02 16.99 3.77
CA LEU A 40 3.23 16.76 4.55
C LEU A 40 3.39 17.86 5.58
N TYR A 41 3.63 17.46 6.82
CA TYR A 41 3.95 18.34 7.93
C TYR A 41 5.34 18.01 8.45
N ALA A 42 6.11 19.02 8.84
CA ALA A 42 7.38 18.88 9.51
C ALA A 42 7.33 19.55 10.89
N HIS A 43 7.75 18.84 11.92
CA HIS A 43 7.82 19.37 13.28
C HIS A 43 8.79 20.56 13.30
N LYS A 44 8.40 21.68 13.93
CA LYS A 44 9.15 22.94 13.93
C LYS A 44 10.54 22.79 14.55
N ASP A 45 10.64 22.03 15.65
CA ASP A 45 11.92 21.85 16.36
C ASP A 45 12.78 20.70 15.84
N THR A 46 12.20 19.52 15.60
CA THR A 46 12.96 18.30 15.25
C THR A 46 13.11 18.09 13.74
N GLY A 47 12.31 18.77 12.92
CA GLY A 47 12.21 18.52 11.49
C GLY A 47 11.55 17.18 11.14
N GLN A 48 11.08 16.40 12.12
CA GLN A 48 10.44 15.11 11.89
C GLN A 48 9.19 15.29 11.02
N LYS A 49 9.08 14.48 9.97
CA LYS A 49 8.00 14.58 8.99
C LYS A 49 6.88 13.57 9.24
N MET A 50 5.66 13.96 8.92
CA MET A 50 4.47 13.12 8.96
C MET A 50 3.48 13.52 7.86
N LEU A 51 2.64 12.57 7.46
CA LEU A 51 1.57 12.79 6.50
C LEU A 51 0.23 12.83 7.21
N LEU A 52 -0.55 13.87 6.90
CA LEU A 52 -1.98 13.90 7.23
C LEU A 52 -2.77 13.56 5.96
N ARG A 53 -3.65 12.57 6.08
CA ARG A 53 -4.57 12.15 5.02
C ARG A 53 -6.01 12.32 5.47
N ARG A 54 -6.85 12.88 4.59
CA ARG A 54 -8.30 12.85 4.70
C ARG A 54 -8.87 12.04 3.54
N SER A 55 -9.81 11.14 3.81
CA SER A 55 -10.48 10.32 2.79
C SER A 55 -11.97 10.20 3.06
N GLY A 56 -12.80 10.46 2.06
CA GLY A 56 -14.23 10.12 2.07
C GLY A 56 -14.50 8.63 1.83
N ASN A 57 -13.56 7.90 1.23
CA ASN A 57 -13.64 6.43 1.18
C ASN A 57 -13.13 5.87 2.51
N ARG A 58 -14.07 5.44 3.35
CA ARG A 58 -13.84 5.06 4.73
C ARG A 58 -13.52 3.57 4.87
N ASN A 59 -12.36 3.28 5.42
CA ASN A 59 -11.92 1.93 5.81
C ASN A 59 -11.33 1.94 7.24
N ASP A 60 -12.08 2.56 8.15
CA ASP A 60 -11.71 2.83 9.53
C ASP A 60 -11.13 1.61 10.27
N GLY A 61 -11.72 0.43 10.06
CA GLY A 61 -11.28 -0.82 10.69
C GLY A 61 -9.83 -1.18 10.36
N VAL A 62 -9.43 -1.00 9.10
CA VAL A 62 -8.07 -1.24 8.62
C VAL A 62 -7.08 -0.32 9.33
N TYR A 63 -7.31 0.99 9.30
CA TYR A 63 -6.37 1.94 9.91
C TYR A 63 -6.33 1.80 11.44
N ARG A 64 -7.47 1.53 12.10
CA ARG A 64 -7.48 1.25 13.55
C ARG A 64 -6.72 -0.02 13.90
N ALA A 65 -6.81 -1.07 13.09
CA ALA A 65 -6.06 -2.30 13.29
C ALA A 65 -4.55 -2.10 13.16
N LEU A 66 -4.10 -1.09 12.40
CA LEU A 66 -2.69 -0.78 12.17
C LEU A 66 -2.13 0.30 13.11
N ARG A 67 -2.99 1.07 13.78
CA ARG A 67 -2.59 2.19 14.65
C ARG A 67 -1.57 1.75 15.71
N GLY A 68 -0.47 2.49 15.78
CA GLY A 68 0.62 2.29 16.74
C GLY A 68 1.49 1.05 16.48
N LYS A 69 1.27 0.31 15.39
CA LYS A 69 2.08 -0.86 15.04
C LYS A 69 3.23 -0.44 14.12
N ARG A 70 4.44 -0.87 14.46
CA ARG A 70 5.60 -0.82 13.54
C ARG A 70 5.64 -2.12 12.76
N LEU A 71 5.30 -2.06 11.49
CA LEU A 71 5.23 -3.22 10.60
C LEU A 71 6.33 -3.13 9.54
N CYS A 72 6.85 -4.27 9.12
CA CYS A 72 7.93 -4.31 8.13
C CYS A 72 7.47 -3.71 6.80
N ASN A 73 8.29 -2.82 6.23
CA ASN A 73 8.08 -2.26 4.89
C ASN A 73 6.72 -1.55 4.70
N LEU A 74 6.15 -0.99 5.78
CA LEU A 74 4.93 -0.19 5.82
C LEU A 74 5.16 1.07 6.66
N PRO A 75 4.51 2.21 6.32
CA PRO A 75 4.52 3.39 7.19
C PRO A 75 3.76 3.11 8.48
N MET A 76 4.26 3.63 9.60
CA MET A 76 3.54 3.56 10.87
C MET A 76 2.31 4.46 10.83
N VAL A 77 1.13 3.90 11.16
CA VAL A 77 -0.08 4.68 11.41
C VAL A 77 0.00 5.24 12.83
N LEU A 78 0.08 6.56 12.95
CA LEU A 78 0.27 7.28 14.21
C LEU A 78 -1.06 7.47 14.92
N GLU A 79 -2.05 8.03 14.23
CA GLU A 79 -3.38 8.30 14.77
C GLU A 79 -4.46 8.16 13.70
N VAL A 80 -5.67 7.81 14.14
CA VAL A 80 -6.83 7.61 13.28
C VAL A 80 -8.04 8.29 13.89
N CYS A 81 -8.58 9.29 13.21
CA CYS A 81 -9.79 9.99 13.61
C CYS A 81 -10.92 9.73 12.60
N SER A 82 -11.98 9.07 13.08
CA SER A 82 -13.12 8.65 12.26
C SER A 82 -14.26 9.64 12.37
N GLU A 83 -14.39 10.53 11.40
CA GLU A 83 -15.47 11.53 11.37
C GLU A 83 -16.75 10.98 10.73
N GLU A 84 -17.82 11.77 10.69
CA GLU A 84 -19.08 11.34 10.06
C GLU A 84 -18.90 11.10 8.54
N ALA A 85 -18.24 12.03 7.83
CA ALA A 85 -18.07 11.97 6.38
C ALA A 85 -16.66 11.52 5.92
N HIS A 86 -15.66 11.61 6.80
CA HIS A 86 -14.26 11.39 6.42
C HIS A 86 -13.50 10.57 7.45
N LEU A 87 -12.45 9.91 6.98
CA LEU A 87 -11.40 9.34 7.81
C LEU A 87 -10.17 10.24 7.74
N LEU A 88 -9.68 10.67 8.90
CA LEU A 88 -8.40 11.36 9.07
C LEU A 88 -7.36 10.35 9.57
N VAL A 89 -6.21 10.31 8.90
CA VAL A 89 -5.10 9.42 9.25
C VAL A 89 -3.83 10.25 9.34
N LEU A 90 -3.15 10.14 10.47
CA LEU A 90 -1.79 10.63 10.63
C LEU A 90 -0.84 9.45 10.49
N GLU A 91 0.11 9.52 9.57
CA GLU A 91 1.04 8.44 9.25
C GLU A 91 2.48 8.95 9.15
N GLU A 92 3.43 8.04 9.34
CA GLU A 92 4.85 8.27 9.10
C GLU A 92 5.08 8.69 7.64
N TYR A 93 5.89 9.74 7.45
CA TYR A 93 6.37 10.08 6.11
C TYR A 93 7.58 9.22 5.76
N ILE A 94 7.50 8.50 4.66
CA ILE A 94 8.61 7.71 4.12
C ILE A 94 9.37 8.56 3.12
N GLU A 95 10.62 8.88 3.45
CA GLU A 95 11.51 9.58 2.53
C GLU A 95 11.93 8.66 1.38
N GLY A 96 12.01 9.20 0.17
CA GLY A 96 12.45 8.42 -0.99
C GLY A 96 11.91 8.92 -2.32
N ARG A 97 11.98 8.04 -3.32
CA ARG A 97 11.36 8.23 -4.64
C ARG A 97 10.33 7.13 -4.86
N THR A 98 9.18 7.49 -5.40
CA THR A 98 8.18 6.51 -5.80
C THR A 98 8.69 5.67 -6.97
N LEU A 99 8.28 4.41 -7.02
CA LEU A 99 8.79 3.44 -8.00
C LEU A 99 8.37 3.82 -9.43
N ASP A 100 7.22 4.46 -9.65
CA ASP A 100 6.86 5.01 -10.96
C ASP A 100 7.92 6.02 -11.47
N LYS A 101 8.40 6.91 -10.60
CA LYS A 101 9.45 7.88 -10.92
C LYS A 101 10.83 7.27 -11.12
N ILE A 102 11.06 6.07 -10.60
CA ILE A 102 12.26 5.30 -10.89
C ILE A 102 12.12 4.62 -12.25
N LEU A 103 10.96 4.05 -12.55
CA LEU A 103 10.69 3.40 -13.83
C LEU A 103 10.63 4.38 -15.01
N ASP A 104 10.30 5.66 -14.77
CA ASP A 104 10.47 6.74 -15.75
C ASP A 104 11.94 6.86 -16.24
N SER A 105 12.92 6.42 -15.43
CA SER A 105 14.35 6.42 -15.77
C SER A 105 14.82 5.13 -16.45
N GLY A 106 13.96 4.11 -16.56
CA GLY A 106 14.27 2.83 -17.18
C GLY A 106 13.87 1.60 -16.36
N GLN A 107 14.04 0.44 -16.99
CA GLN A 107 13.78 -0.87 -16.37
C GLN A 107 14.81 -1.21 -15.29
N LEU A 108 14.41 -2.07 -14.36
CA LEU A 108 15.27 -2.60 -13.31
C LEU A 108 15.85 -3.96 -13.71
N THR A 109 17.02 -4.28 -13.17
CA THR A 109 17.56 -5.64 -13.26
C THR A 109 16.67 -6.62 -12.50
N SER A 110 16.70 -7.92 -12.88
CA SER A 110 15.97 -8.96 -12.15
C SER A 110 16.35 -9.04 -10.67
N ALA A 111 17.61 -8.74 -10.32
CA ALA A 111 18.08 -8.71 -8.95
C ALA A 111 17.44 -7.56 -8.14
N GLN A 112 17.43 -6.34 -8.68
CA GLN A 112 16.78 -5.19 -8.04
C GLN A 112 15.27 -5.39 -7.91
N ALA A 113 14.61 -5.82 -8.99
CA ALA A 113 13.19 -6.10 -9.01
C ALA A 113 12.82 -7.19 -7.99
N ALA A 114 13.64 -8.24 -7.86
CA ALA A 114 13.44 -9.28 -6.87
C ALA A 114 13.63 -8.77 -5.43
N ALA A 115 14.63 -7.92 -5.17
CA ALA A 115 14.87 -7.33 -3.86
C ALA A 115 13.68 -6.48 -3.40
N TYR A 116 13.19 -5.57 -4.25
CA TYR A 116 12.00 -4.78 -3.94
C TYR A 116 10.76 -5.64 -3.78
N THR A 117 10.60 -6.67 -4.61
CA THR A 117 9.46 -7.59 -4.49
C THR A 117 9.49 -8.37 -3.18
N ILE A 118 10.66 -8.77 -2.68
CA ILE A 118 10.82 -9.44 -1.38
C ILE A 118 10.43 -8.50 -0.24
N ASP A 119 10.84 -7.23 -0.30
CA ASP A 119 10.46 -6.21 0.67
C ASP A 119 8.93 -6.01 0.71
N LEU A 120 8.30 -5.94 -0.45
CA LEU A 120 6.84 -5.85 -0.56
C LEU A 120 6.15 -7.13 -0.07
N CYS A 121 6.75 -8.32 -0.27
CA CYS A 121 6.24 -9.54 0.34
C CYS A 121 6.23 -9.47 1.87
N HIS A 122 7.23 -8.84 2.51
CA HIS A 122 7.21 -8.66 3.96
C HIS A 122 6.04 -7.77 4.40
N ALA A 123 5.82 -6.64 3.73
CA ALA A 123 4.66 -5.78 3.97
C ALA A 123 3.34 -6.55 3.84
N LEU A 124 3.20 -7.37 2.80
CA LEU A 124 1.99 -8.17 2.59
C LEU A 124 1.81 -9.26 3.63
N GLU A 125 2.87 -9.88 4.13
CA GLU A 125 2.74 -10.85 5.23
C GLU A 125 2.17 -10.20 6.49
N GLU A 126 2.65 -9.00 6.84
CA GLU A 126 2.13 -8.23 7.98
C GLU A 126 0.64 -7.94 7.82
N LEU A 127 0.23 -7.37 6.68
CA LEU A 127 -1.18 -7.08 6.40
C LEU A 127 -2.03 -8.34 6.39
N HIS A 128 -1.57 -9.39 5.68
CA HIS A 128 -2.32 -10.63 5.51
C HIS A 128 -2.50 -11.38 6.83
N SER A 129 -1.53 -11.27 7.76
CA SER A 129 -1.62 -11.84 9.10
C SER A 129 -2.74 -11.20 9.94
N LEU A 130 -3.00 -9.90 9.72
CA LEU A 130 -4.10 -9.15 10.31
C LEU A 130 -5.41 -9.31 9.54
N GLY A 131 -5.44 -10.15 8.50
CA GLY A 131 -6.61 -10.34 7.66
C GLY A 131 -6.91 -9.16 6.74
N ILE A 132 -5.93 -8.31 6.45
CA ILE A 132 -6.06 -7.13 5.58
C ILE A 132 -5.52 -7.47 4.18
N VAL A 133 -6.24 -7.06 3.13
CA VAL A 133 -5.82 -7.13 1.71
C VAL A 133 -5.63 -5.71 1.18
N HIS A 134 -4.52 -5.44 0.51
CA HIS A 134 -4.13 -4.11 0.06
C HIS A 134 -4.95 -3.61 -1.15
N ARG A 135 -5.14 -4.46 -2.16
CA ARG A 135 -5.93 -4.24 -3.39
C ARG A 135 -5.45 -3.17 -4.38
N ASP A 136 -4.47 -2.32 -4.04
CA ASP A 136 -3.91 -1.31 -4.96
C ASP A 136 -2.38 -1.31 -5.08
N ILE A 137 -1.78 -2.48 -5.30
CA ILE A 137 -0.33 -2.56 -5.51
C ILE A 137 0.02 -2.09 -6.93
N LYS A 138 0.83 -1.03 -7.02
CA LYS A 138 1.30 -0.41 -8.26
C LYS A 138 2.55 0.44 -7.99
N PRO A 139 3.31 0.86 -9.01
CA PRO A 139 4.54 1.64 -8.82
C PRO A 139 4.35 2.94 -8.02
N ALA A 140 3.24 3.67 -8.22
CA ALA A 140 2.97 4.91 -7.49
C ALA A 140 2.73 4.70 -5.97
N ASN A 141 2.39 3.48 -5.55
CA ASN A 141 2.15 3.12 -4.15
C ASN A 141 3.37 2.40 -3.54
N VAL A 142 4.54 2.47 -4.18
CA VAL A 142 5.78 1.90 -3.65
C VAL A 142 6.82 3.00 -3.55
N MET A 143 7.33 3.25 -2.34
CA MET A 143 8.43 4.17 -2.08
C MET A 143 9.74 3.41 -2.01
N ILE A 144 10.77 3.87 -2.72
CA ILE A 144 12.13 3.38 -2.55
C ILE A 144 12.90 4.36 -1.68
N THR A 145 13.32 3.91 -0.49
CA THR A 145 14.03 4.73 0.49
C THR A 145 15.49 4.97 0.08
N PRO A 146 16.17 5.95 0.70
CA PRO A 146 17.61 6.16 0.50
C PRO A 146 18.47 4.91 0.79
N GLU A 147 18.02 4.05 1.69
CA GLU A 147 18.64 2.76 2.03
C GLU A 147 18.33 1.65 1.00
N ASN A 148 17.72 2.01 -0.13
CA ASN A 148 17.38 1.10 -1.23
C ASN A 148 16.40 -0.01 -0.80
N ARG A 149 15.43 0.33 0.05
CA ARG A 149 14.37 -0.54 0.55
C ARG A 149 13.04 -0.16 -0.10
N ALA A 150 12.20 -1.14 -0.42
CA ALA A 150 10.84 -0.85 -0.91
C ALA A 150 9.85 -0.79 0.25
N VAL A 151 9.04 0.26 0.33
CA VAL A 151 7.99 0.44 1.33
C VAL A 151 6.66 0.57 0.61
N LEU A 152 5.68 -0.25 1.01
CA LEU A 152 4.33 -0.23 0.46
C LEU A 152 3.53 0.91 1.11
N LEU A 153 2.91 1.74 0.30
CA LEU A 153 2.13 2.90 0.71
C LEU A 153 0.66 2.74 0.33
N ASP A 154 -0.16 3.62 0.89
CA ASP A 154 -1.56 3.88 0.50
C ASP A 154 -2.53 2.71 0.68
N LEU A 155 -3.14 2.67 1.87
CA LEU A 155 -4.16 1.71 2.22
C LEU A 155 -5.58 2.20 1.90
N SER A 156 -5.77 3.21 1.05
CA SER A 156 -7.09 3.87 0.85
C SER A 156 -8.21 2.95 0.34
N ILE A 157 -7.86 1.84 -0.32
CA ILE A 157 -8.83 0.80 -0.72
C ILE A 157 -8.54 -0.56 -0.09
N ALA A 158 -7.68 -0.61 0.93
CA ALA A 158 -7.42 -1.83 1.67
C ALA A 158 -8.67 -2.26 2.46
N ARG A 159 -8.76 -3.56 2.77
CA ARG A 159 -9.97 -4.16 3.33
C ARG A 159 -9.67 -5.38 4.20
N GLU A 160 -10.49 -5.59 5.22
CA GLU A 160 -10.51 -6.81 6.02
C GLU A 160 -11.25 -7.97 5.29
N ILE A 161 -10.66 -9.16 5.27
CA ILE A 161 -11.19 -10.36 4.59
C ILE A 161 -12.57 -10.77 5.14
N SER A 162 -12.84 -10.49 6.42
CA SER A 162 -14.08 -10.87 7.11
C SER A 162 -15.25 -9.90 6.93
N SER A 163 -15.10 -8.79 6.20
CA SER A 163 -16.24 -7.91 5.98
C SER A 163 -17.22 -8.61 5.03
N ASP A 164 -18.45 -8.92 5.45
CA ASP A 164 -19.53 -9.53 4.64
C ASP A 164 -19.96 -8.70 3.40
N GLN A 165 -19.28 -7.60 3.11
CA GLN A 165 -19.56 -6.73 1.98
C GLN A 165 -19.08 -7.41 0.68
N GLN A 166 -19.94 -7.72 -0.28
CA GLN A 166 -19.43 -8.11 -1.61
C GLN A 166 -18.59 -6.97 -2.21
N ASP A 167 -17.63 -7.28 -3.09
CA ASP A 167 -16.91 -6.26 -3.85
C ASP A 167 -17.93 -5.58 -4.77
N THR A 168 -18.54 -4.50 -4.27
CA THR A 168 -19.68 -3.80 -4.89
C THR A 168 -19.27 -2.83 -6.00
N ARG A 169 -17.96 -2.69 -6.24
CA ARG A 169 -17.37 -1.79 -7.24
C ARG A 169 -16.11 -2.44 -7.82
N SER A 170 -15.85 -2.22 -9.10
CA SER A 170 -14.55 -2.50 -9.70
C SER A 170 -13.50 -1.63 -8.99
N LEU A 171 -12.58 -2.26 -8.27
CA LEU A 171 -11.58 -1.59 -7.43
C LEU A 171 -10.17 -1.94 -7.89
N GLY A 172 -9.21 -1.09 -7.57
CA GLY A 172 -7.81 -1.25 -7.96
C GLY A 172 -7.45 -0.52 -9.25
N THR A 173 -6.16 -0.49 -9.56
CA THR A 173 -5.64 0.26 -10.71
C THR A 173 -5.64 -0.60 -11.97
N VAL A 174 -6.17 -0.05 -13.07
CA VAL A 174 -6.17 -0.69 -14.39
C VAL A 174 -4.77 -1.12 -14.77
N GLY A 175 -4.63 -2.37 -15.21
CA GLY A 175 -3.33 -2.95 -15.57
C GLY A 175 -2.53 -3.51 -14.39
N TYR A 176 -3.02 -3.43 -13.15
CA TYR A 176 -2.42 -4.13 -11.99
C TYR A 176 -3.44 -4.96 -11.22
N ALA A 177 -4.70 -4.52 -11.19
CA ALA A 177 -5.78 -5.21 -10.50
C ALA A 177 -5.95 -6.64 -11.01
N ALA A 178 -6.17 -7.56 -10.07
CA ALA A 178 -6.42 -8.96 -10.38
C ALA A 178 -7.81 -9.15 -11.04
N PRO A 179 -8.01 -10.20 -11.85
CA PRO A 179 -9.29 -10.45 -12.53
C PRO A 179 -10.50 -10.45 -11.59
N GLU A 180 -10.35 -10.99 -10.39
CA GLU A 180 -11.43 -11.03 -9.39
C GLU A 180 -11.90 -9.63 -8.95
N GLN A 181 -11.04 -8.60 -8.97
CA GLN A 181 -11.39 -7.24 -8.56
C GLN A 181 -12.32 -6.52 -9.54
N TYR A 182 -12.55 -7.11 -10.72
CA TYR A 182 -13.52 -6.63 -11.71
C TYR A 182 -14.92 -7.25 -11.52
N GLY A 183 -15.19 -7.85 -10.36
CA GLY A 183 -16.50 -8.40 -9.97
C GLY A 183 -16.67 -9.89 -10.24
N VAL A 184 -15.59 -10.61 -10.54
CA VAL A 184 -15.64 -12.05 -10.88
C VAL A 184 -15.57 -12.93 -9.62
N ALA A 185 -14.96 -12.45 -8.53
CA ALA A 185 -14.90 -13.12 -7.24
C ALA A 185 -14.52 -12.14 -6.11
N GLN A 186 -14.55 -12.59 -4.86
CA GLN A 186 -14.08 -11.77 -3.72
C GLN A 186 -12.55 -11.67 -3.70
N SER A 187 -12.06 -10.45 -3.46
CA SER A 187 -10.64 -10.18 -3.21
C SER A 187 -10.13 -10.94 -1.99
N ASN A 188 -8.94 -11.51 -2.08
CA ASN A 188 -8.27 -12.22 -0.97
C ASN A 188 -6.75 -12.01 -1.02
N ARG A 189 -5.99 -12.70 -0.17
CA ARG A 189 -4.51 -12.59 -0.12
C ARG A 189 -3.84 -12.79 -1.50
N ALA A 190 -4.36 -13.68 -2.33
CA ALA A 190 -3.83 -13.96 -3.66
C ALA A 190 -4.13 -12.85 -4.69
N THR A 191 -5.03 -11.93 -4.38
CA THR A 191 -5.29 -10.71 -5.16
C THR A 191 -4.07 -9.79 -5.13
N ASP A 192 -3.51 -9.56 -3.94
CA ASP A 192 -2.29 -8.78 -3.78
C ASP A 192 -1.08 -9.46 -4.46
N LEU A 193 -1.00 -10.79 -4.39
CA LEU A 193 0.09 -11.54 -5.02
C LEU A 193 0.03 -11.48 -6.56
N TYR A 194 -1.16 -11.38 -7.14
CA TYR A 194 -1.32 -11.13 -8.57
C TYR A 194 -0.76 -9.76 -8.95
N ALA A 195 -1.22 -8.71 -8.25
CA ALA A 195 -0.76 -7.34 -8.52
C ALA A 195 0.75 -7.18 -8.30
N LEU A 196 1.31 -7.86 -7.30
CA LEU A 196 2.76 -7.93 -7.07
C LEU A 196 3.51 -8.67 -8.19
N GLY A 197 2.92 -9.73 -8.75
CA GLY A 197 3.46 -10.42 -9.92
C GLY A 197 3.47 -9.55 -11.19
N VAL A 198 2.40 -8.78 -11.40
CA VAL A 198 2.35 -7.77 -12.47
C VAL A 198 3.42 -6.71 -12.23
N LEU A 199 3.55 -6.19 -11.02
CA LEU A 199 4.57 -5.20 -10.67
C LEU A 199 5.99 -5.72 -10.90
N LEU A 200 6.29 -6.96 -10.50
CA LEU A 200 7.57 -7.63 -10.77
C LEU A 200 7.87 -7.66 -12.27
N ASN A 201 6.88 -8.00 -13.10
CA ASN A 201 7.02 -7.97 -14.55
C ASN A 201 7.33 -6.57 -15.05
N THR A 202 6.50 -5.59 -14.68
CA THR A 202 6.63 -4.21 -15.13
C THR A 202 7.97 -3.62 -14.74
N MET A 203 8.50 -3.94 -13.56
CA MET A 203 9.84 -3.49 -13.15
C MET A 203 10.94 -3.98 -14.11
N ILE A 204 10.83 -5.20 -14.66
CA ILE A 204 11.87 -5.81 -15.49
C ILE A 204 11.68 -5.49 -16.98
N THR A 205 10.44 -5.50 -17.47
CA THR A 205 10.13 -5.37 -18.91
C THR A 205 9.61 -3.98 -19.27
N GLY A 206 9.19 -3.18 -18.30
CA GLY A 206 8.54 -1.89 -18.53
C GLY A 206 7.09 -2.00 -19.01
N VAL A 207 6.55 -3.22 -19.21
CA VAL A 207 5.21 -3.44 -19.76
C VAL A 207 4.45 -4.50 -18.98
N HIS A 208 3.13 -4.60 -19.23
CA HIS A 208 2.26 -5.60 -18.62
C HIS A 208 2.66 -7.04 -19.05
N PRO A 209 2.52 -8.07 -18.20
CA PRO A 209 2.84 -9.48 -18.53
C PRO A 209 2.05 -10.07 -19.70
N ALA A 210 0.94 -9.45 -20.10
CA ALA A 210 0.20 -9.82 -21.31
C ALA A 210 0.90 -9.37 -22.62
N VAL A 211 1.82 -8.41 -22.52
CA VAL A 211 2.58 -7.86 -23.65
C VAL A 211 3.95 -8.55 -23.74
N ASP A 212 4.69 -8.56 -22.63
CA ASP A 212 6.00 -9.22 -22.54
C ASP A 212 6.28 -9.76 -21.13
N ILE A 213 7.07 -10.83 -21.06
CA ILE A 213 7.44 -11.52 -19.82
C ILE A 213 8.96 -11.69 -19.79
N PRO A 214 9.63 -11.48 -18.63
CA PRO A 214 11.09 -11.57 -18.56
C PRO A 214 11.61 -12.94 -18.98
N ARG A 215 12.85 -12.95 -19.48
CA ARG A 215 13.56 -14.19 -19.84
C ARG A 215 14.12 -14.90 -18.61
N GLY A 216 14.47 -16.18 -18.78
CA GLY A 216 15.10 -16.98 -17.74
C GLY A 216 14.12 -17.46 -16.65
N PRO A 217 14.64 -18.02 -15.54
CA PRO A 217 13.79 -18.69 -14.56
C PRO A 217 12.78 -17.77 -13.84
N ILE A 218 13.00 -16.45 -13.83
CA ILE A 218 12.13 -15.48 -13.13
C ILE A 218 10.75 -15.39 -13.79
N ARG A 219 10.68 -15.72 -15.09
CA ARG A 219 9.44 -15.95 -15.84
C ARG A 219 8.44 -16.79 -15.08
N HIS A 220 8.89 -17.89 -14.48
CA HIS A 220 8.00 -18.83 -13.79
C HIS A 220 7.38 -18.23 -12.53
N ILE A 221 8.08 -17.29 -11.89
CA ILE A 221 7.57 -16.56 -10.72
C ILE A 221 6.46 -15.60 -11.15
N VAL A 222 6.71 -14.82 -12.20
CA VAL A 222 5.70 -13.91 -12.79
C VAL A 222 4.46 -14.70 -13.20
N GLN A 223 4.63 -15.74 -14.02
CA GLN A 223 3.52 -16.56 -14.52
C GLN A 223 2.70 -17.20 -13.40
N LYS A 224 3.37 -17.70 -12.35
CA LYS A 224 2.68 -18.29 -11.21
C LYS A 224 1.90 -17.23 -10.42
N ALA A 225 2.49 -16.06 -10.19
CA ALA A 225 1.82 -14.97 -9.48
C ALA A 225 0.61 -14.44 -10.27
N THR A 226 0.73 -14.33 -11.60
CA THR A 226 -0.30 -13.76 -12.47
C THR A 226 -1.22 -14.80 -13.11
N ASP A 227 -1.31 -16.01 -12.56
CA ASP A 227 -2.23 -17.04 -13.08
C ASP A 227 -3.68 -16.59 -12.88
N THR A 228 -4.54 -16.78 -13.89
CA THR A 228 -5.95 -16.40 -13.80
C THR A 228 -6.70 -17.24 -12.77
N GLN A 229 -6.25 -18.47 -12.51
CA GLN A 229 -6.78 -19.33 -11.46
C GLN A 229 -6.09 -19.02 -10.13
N ILE A 230 -6.84 -18.44 -9.19
CA ILE A 230 -6.37 -18.13 -7.83
C ILE A 230 -5.70 -19.33 -7.16
N SER A 231 -6.22 -20.55 -7.39
CA SER A 231 -5.69 -21.78 -6.79
C SER A 231 -4.25 -22.12 -7.22
N LYS A 232 -3.81 -21.65 -8.39
CA LYS A 232 -2.46 -21.86 -8.94
C LYS A 232 -1.45 -20.80 -8.50
N ARG A 233 -1.92 -19.66 -7.99
CA ARG A 233 -1.06 -18.59 -7.46
C ARG A 233 -0.33 -19.02 -6.18
N TYR A 234 0.64 -18.19 -5.77
CA TYR A 234 1.32 -18.36 -4.50
C TYR A 234 0.32 -18.36 -3.33
N LYS A 235 0.53 -19.24 -2.34
CA LYS A 235 -0.35 -19.37 -1.17
C LYS A 235 -0.12 -18.32 -0.09
N SER A 236 1.05 -17.68 -0.10
CA SER A 236 1.42 -16.58 0.80
C SER A 236 2.52 -15.73 0.20
N ALA A 237 2.69 -14.52 0.73
CA ALA A 237 3.79 -13.65 0.31
C ALA A 237 5.16 -14.23 0.69
N ALA A 238 5.31 -14.95 1.81
CA ALA A 238 6.53 -15.69 2.13
C ALA A 238 6.86 -16.79 1.10
N ALA A 239 5.86 -17.46 0.53
CA ALA A 239 6.10 -18.44 -0.53
C ALA A 239 6.66 -17.78 -1.79
N MET A 240 6.14 -16.60 -2.16
CA MET A 240 6.65 -15.81 -3.27
C MET A 240 8.06 -15.26 -2.97
N ALA A 241 8.29 -14.72 -1.78
CA ALA A 241 9.59 -14.21 -1.34
C ALA A 241 10.67 -15.30 -1.39
N ARG A 242 10.36 -16.52 -0.91
CA ARG A 242 11.29 -17.66 -0.99
C ARG A 242 11.68 -18.01 -2.42
N ALA A 243 10.74 -17.91 -3.38
CA ALA A 243 11.03 -18.16 -4.79
C ALA A 243 11.97 -17.09 -5.40
N LEU A 244 11.96 -15.88 -4.85
CA LEU A 244 12.78 -14.75 -5.31
C LEU A 244 14.18 -14.69 -4.66
N ARG A 245 14.40 -15.39 -3.53
CA ARG A 245 15.69 -15.40 -2.82
C ARG A 245 16.93 -15.71 -3.71
N PRO A 246 16.87 -16.60 -4.71
CA PRO A 246 18.03 -16.86 -5.58
C PRO A 246 18.50 -15.65 -6.40
N TYR A 247 17.68 -14.62 -6.59
CA TYR A 247 18.03 -13.44 -7.40
C TYR A 247 18.74 -12.33 -6.62
N VAL A 248 18.73 -12.41 -5.30
CA VAL A 248 19.28 -11.37 -4.40
C VAL A 248 20.50 -11.84 -3.62
N ARG A 249 20.85 -13.13 -3.72
CA ARG A 249 22.08 -13.67 -3.16
C ARG A 249 23.15 -13.65 -4.25
N LEU A 250 24.05 -12.67 -4.16
CA LEU A 250 25.39 -12.70 -4.76
C LEU A 250 26.40 -12.41 -3.66
#